data_AF-A0A8S9WV00-F1
#
_entry.id   AF-A0A8S9WV00-F1
#
_cell.length_a   1.000
_cell.length_b   1.000
_cell.length_c   1.000
_cell.angle_alpha   90.00
_cell.angle_beta   90.00
_cell.angle_gamma   90.00
#
_symmetry.space_group_name_H-M   'P 1'
#
loop_
_entity.id
_entity.type
_entity.pdbx_description
1 polymer ?
#
loop_
_entity_poly.entity_id
_entity_poly.type
_entity_poly.pdbx_seq_one_letter_code
_entity_poly.pdbx_strand_id
1 'polypeptide(L)'
;MCYKCQRFGHSSRNCFLKPRCVRCSKDHDVKDCDRENNKIECANCKKAHVASFRGCEARIQHVEKKLHSRQTTVKTPARISPNNTPGYLRTVTTGGPTYAHILAPPNPTSHHIPQENPLRITDLKDSGLETTMGLIKQAANIFEELKKLKIPEIITDLQKMVRELNTASNGFDKISILYNYAYLFDDTHP
;
A
#
# COMPACT_ATOMS: atom_id res chain seq x y z
N MET A 1 0.51 11.94 -1.23
CA MET A 1 -0.84 11.62 -0.73
C MET A 1 -0.92 12.21 0.65
N CYS A 2 -1.93 13.03 0.93
CA CYS A 2 -2.06 13.71 2.20
C CYS A 2 -2.86 12.85 3.18
N TYR A 3 -2.31 12.54 4.36
CA TYR A 3 -2.99 11.75 5.38
C TYR A 3 -4.07 12.54 6.13
N LYS A 4 -4.00 13.88 6.13
CA LYS A 4 -5.03 14.74 6.72
C LYS A 4 -6.30 14.74 5.88
N CYS A 5 -6.21 15.09 4.60
CA CYS A 5 -7.39 15.30 3.76
C CYS A 5 -7.66 14.17 2.74
N GLN A 6 -6.83 13.12 2.73
CA GLN A 6 -6.96 11.96 1.83
C GLN A 6 -6.93 12.30 0.32
N ARG A 7 -6.32 13.43 -0.07
CA ARG A 7 -6.18 13.85 -1.49
C ARG A 7 -4.76 13.70 -2.00
N PHE A 8 -4.62 13.59 -3.32
CA PHE A 8 -3.34 13.56 -4.01
C PHE A 8 -2.72 14.97 -4.16
N GLY A 9 -1.46 15.04 -4.60
CA GLY A 9 -0.79 16.30 -4.96
C GLY A 9 0.02 16.99 -3.85
N HIS A 10 -0.20 16.70 -2.57
CA HIS A 10 0.53 17.34 -1.47
C HIS A 10 0.81 16.39 -0.28
N SER A 11 1.63 16.85 0.66
CA SER A 11 1.96 16.17 1.92
C SER A 11 1.10 16.70 3.08
N SER A 12 0.99 15.95 4.18
CA SER A 12 0.23 16.39 5.36
C SER A 12 0.77 17.66 6.01
N ARG A 13 2.09 17.91 5.92
CA ARG A 13 2.75 19.09 6.48
C ARG A 13 2.28 20.39 5.80
N ASN A 14 1.99 20.34 4.50
CA ASN A 14 1.49 21.46 3.70
C ASN A 14 -0.01 21.34 3.40
N CYS A 15 -0.81 20.80 4.33
CA CYS A 15 -2.24 20.64 4.15
C CYS A 15 -3.04 21.61 5.02
N PHE A 16 -3.73 22.54 4.35
CA PHE A 16 -4.65 23.52 4.94
C PHE A 16 -6.13 23.16 4.72
N LEU A 17 -6.40 21.97 4.18
CA LEU A 17 -7.76 21.47 3.95
C LEU A 17 -8.33 20.83 5.23
N LYS A 18 -9.66 20.77 5.32
CA LYS A 18 -10.36 20.01 6.37
C LYS A 18 -9.92 18.54 6.38
N PRO A 19 -9.77 17.92 7.56
CA PRO A 19 -9.46 16.51 7.65
C PRO A 19 -10.59 15.67 7.03
N ARG A 20 -10.22 14.54 6.42
CA ARG A 20 -11.18 13.57 5.90
C ARG A 20 -10.87 12.19 6.46
N CYS A 21 -11.91 11.50 6.90
CA CYS A 21 -11.79 10.16 7.44
C CYS A 21 -11.31 9.19 6.36
N VAL A 22 -10.28 8.41 6.68
CA VAL A 22 -9.72 7.39 5.78
C VAL A 22 -10.70 6.25 5.48
N ARG A 23 -11.69 6.03 6.36
CA ARG A 23 -12.71 4.97 6.24
C ARG A 23 -13.91 5.43 5.44
N CYS A 24 -14.50 6.57 5.77
CA CYS A 24 -15.79 6.97 5.19
C CYS A 24 -15.73 8.22 4.30
N SER A 25 -14.55 8.86 4.17
CA SER A 25 -14.35 10.05 3.35
C SER A 25 -15.15 11.31 3.77
N LYS A 26 -15.77 11.32 4.95
CA LYS A 26 -16.46 12.50 5.53
C LYS A 26 -15.48 13.39 6.32
N ASP A 27 -15.93 14.58 6.68
CA ASP A 27 -15.14 15.64 7.31
C ASP A 27 -14.98 15.45 8.83
N HIS A 28 -14.26 14.39 9.22
CA HIS A 28 -13.86 14.10 10.61
C HIS A 28 -12.59 13.25 10.66
N ASP A 29 -11.98 13.11 11.85
CA ASP A 29 -10.85 12.20 12.08
C ASP A 29 -11.34 10.74 12.19
N VAL A 30 -10.50 9.76 11.84
CA VAL A 30 -10.86 8.34 11.91
C VAL A 30 -11.28 7.90 13.31
N LYS A 31 -10.81 8.59 14.35
CA LYS A 31 -11.19 8.34 15.76
C LYS A 31 -12.66 8.65 16.05
N ASP A 32 -13.23 9.61 15.33
CA ASP A 32 -14.62 10.08 15.51
C ASP A 32 -15.55 9.45 14.46
N CYS A 33 -15.14 8.34 13.83
CA CYS A 33 -15.87 7.73 12.74
C CYS A 33 -16.81 6.62 13.24
N ASP A 34 -18.11 6.90 13.22
CA ASP A 34 -19.16 5.94 13.63
C ASP A 34 -19.43 4.83 12.62
N ARG A 35 -18.79 4.86 11.44
CA ARG A 35 -19.01 3.85 10.39
C ARG A 35 -18.32 2.53 10.77
N GLU A 36 -18.93 1.38 10.44
CA GLU A 36 -18.36 0.02 10.57
C GLU A 36 -17.01 -0.12 9.85
N ASN A 37 -16.12 -1.02 10.30
CA ASN A 37 -14.80 -1.25 9.68
C ASN A 37 -14.92 -1.75 8.22
N ASN A 38 -16.04 -2.39 7.91
CA ASN A 38 -16.26 -3.08 6.65
C ASN A 38 -16.82 -2.16 5.56
N LYS A 39 -17.26 -0.93 5.91
CA LYS A 39 -17.89 0.02 5.00
C LYS A 39 -16.91 1.13 4.58
N ILE A 40 -15.81 0.75 3.94
CA ILE A 40 -14.77 1.69 3.51
C ILE A 40 -15.17 2.36 2.19
N GLU A 41 -14.88 3.64 2.04
CA GLU A 41 -15.11 4.42 0.82
C GLU A 41 -13.89 5.31 0.53
N CYS A 42 -13.40 5.24 -0.71
CA CYS A 42 -12.27 6.03 -1.18
C CYS A 42 -12.61 7.51 -1.36
N ALA A 43 -11.79 8.40 -0.79
CA ALA A 43 -12.02 9.85 -0.88
C ALA A 43 -11.89 10.42 -2.29
N ASN A 44 -11.23 9.69 -3.20
CA ASN A 44 -10.89 10.13 -4.56
C ASN A 44 -11.77 9.48 -5.64
N CYS A 45 -12.07 8.18 -5.54
CA CYS A 45 -12.88 7.46 -6.55
C CYS A 45 -14.20 6.88 -6.04
N LYS A 46 -14.51 7.04 -4.74
CA LYS A 46 -15.79 6.59 -4.14
C LYS A 46 -16.07 5.08 -4.15
N LYS A 47 -15.09 4.26 -4.55
CA LYS A 47 -15.15 2.78 -4.48
C LYS A 47 -14.76 2.25 -3.10
N ALA A 48 -15.03 0.96 -2.88
CA ALA A 48 -14.85 0.26 -1.60
C ALA A 48 -13.38 -0.05 -1.26
N HIS A 49 -12.56 0.97 -1.05
CA HIS A 49 -11.18 0.84 -0.57
C HIS A 49 -10.70 2.16 0.06
N VAL A 50 -9.62 2.11 0.83
CA VAL A 50 -8.99 3.31 1.39
C VAL A 50 -8.30 4.13 0.29
N ALA A 51 -8.21 5.45 0.46
CA ALA A 51 -7.65 6.35 -0.54
C ALA A 51 -6.15 6.11 -0.85
N SER A 52 -5.44 5.36 0.01
CA SER A 52 -4.06 4.93 -0.19
C SER A 52 -3.90 3.67 -1.05
N PHE A 53 -4.99 2.98 -1.40
CA PHE A 53 -4.99 1.76 -2.19
C PHE A 53 -4.29 1.96 -3.55
N ARG A 54 -3.33 1.09 -3.88
CA ARG A 54 -2.47 1.24 -5.06
C ARG A 54 -3.23 1.02 -6.37
N GLY A 55 -4.23 0.14 -6.38
CA GLY A 55 -5.10 -0.13 -7.53
C GLY A 55 -6.25 0.87 -7.70
N CYS A 56 -6.23 2.01 -7.00
CA CYS A 56 -7.24 3.04 -7.18
C CYS A 56 -7.08 3.72 -8.55
N GLU A 57 -8.11 3.68 -9.40
CA GLU A 57 -8.10 4.31 -10.72
C GLU A 57 -7.76 5.81 -10.66
N ALA A 58 -8.31 6.54 -9.69
CA ALA A 58 -8.03 7.97 -9.52
C ALA A 58 -6.56 8.22 -9.17
N ARG A 59 -5.90 7.27 -8.48
CA ARG A 59 -4.48 7.33 -8.18
C ARG A 59 -3.64 7.11 -9.44
N ILE A 60 -3.99 6.09 -10.23
CA ILE A 60 -3.32 5.76 -11.50
C ILE A 60 -3.37 6.99 -12.42
N GLN A 61 -4.56 7.54 -12.65
CA GLN A 61 -4.76 8.74 -13.46
C GLN A 61 -3.98 9.96 -12.93
N HIS A 62 -3.94 10.17 -11.62
CA HIS A 62 -3.17 11.27 -11.04
C HIS A 62 -1.66 11.11 -11.26
N VAL A 63 -1.14 9.89 -11.13
CA VAL A 63 0.28 9.60 -11.40
C VAL A 63 0.60 9.83 -12.88
N GLU A 64 -0.22 9.30 -13.79
CA GLU A 64 -0.06 9.49 -15.23
C GLU A 64 -0.05 10.98 -15.61
N LYS A 65 -1.02 11.77 -15.14
CA LYS A 65 -1.05 13.23 -15.39
C LYS A 65 0.22 13.94 -14.90
N LYS A 66 0.79 13.50 -13.77
CA LYS A 66 2.05 14.05 -13.24
C LYS A 66 3.26 13.66 -14.09
N LEU A 67 3.26 12.49 -14.71
CA LEU A 67 4.32 12.08 -15.63
C LEU A 67 4.26 12.88 -16.94
N HIS A 68 3.08 13.06 -17.51
CA HIS A 68 2.91 13.83 -18.76
C HIS A 68 3.21 15.32 -18.59
N SER A 69 2.79 15.94 -17.48
CA SER A 69 3.10 17.37 -17.20
C SER A 69 4.59 17.65 -16.98
N ARG A 70 5.40 16.65 -16.64
CA ARG A 70 6.86 16.78 -16.57
C ARG A 70 7.53 16.78 -17.94
N GLN A 71 6.86 16.29 -18.98
CA GLN A 71 7.41 16.24 -20.33
C GLN A 71 7.18 17.55 -21.11
N THR A 72 6.17 18.35 -20.73
CA THR A 72 5.81 19.59 -21.42
C THR A 72 6.52 20.84 -20.90
N THR A 73 7.26 20.77 -19.81
CA THR A 73 8.14 21.87 -19.38
C THR A 73 9.44 21.84 -20.18
N VAL A 74 9.40 22.32 -21.42
CA VAL A 74 10.61 22.81 -22.10
C VAL A 74 11.16 23.92 -21.22
N LYS A 75 12.34 23.70 -20.63
CA LYS A 75 13.04 24.67 -19.81
C LYS A 75 13.34 25.90 -20.66
N THR A 76 12.56 26.96 -20.56
CA THR A 76 13.04 28.29 -20.92
C THR A 76 14.21 28.59 -19.98
N PRO A 77 15.42 28.89 -20.49
CA PRO A 77 16.54 29.19 -19.61
C PRO A 77 16.21 30.42 -18.77
N ALA A 78 16.30 30.26 -17.45
CA ALA A 78 16.22 31.35 -16.51
C ALA A 78 17.33 32.37 -16.83
N ARG A 79 16.96 33.64 -17.05
CA ARG A 79 17.92 34.73 -17.12
C ARG A 79 18.61 34.83 -15.76
N ILE A 80 19.93 34.62 -15.74
CA ILE A 80 20.79 34.86 -14.60
C ILE A 80 20.86 36.38 -14.41
N SER A 81 20.43 36.87 -13.24
CA SER A 81 20.75 38.24 -12.79
C SER A 81 21.89 38.15 -11.78
N PRO A 82 23.00 38.88 -11.94
CA PRO A 82 24.15 38.79 -11.04
C PRO A 82 24.03 39.78 -9.87
N ASN A 83 24.87 39.55 -8.85
CA ASN A 83 25.28 40.43 -7.73
C ASN A 83 24.47 40.24 -6.43
N ASN A 84 25.05 40.21 -5.23
CA ASN A 84 26.44 40.26 -4.76
C ASN A 84 26.41 39.77 -3.28
N THR A 85 27.42 39.05 -2.82
CA THR A 85 27.69 38.86 -1.38
C THR A 85 28.39 40.10 -0.81
N PRO A 86 28.31 40.33 0.51
CA PRO A 86 29.51 40.10 1.32
C PRO A 86 29.23 39.46 2.70
N GLY A 87 30.18 38.66 3.16
CA GLY A 87 30.13 37.91 4.42
C GLY A 87 30.29 38.75 5.69
N TYR A 88 29.96 38.11 6.82
CA TYR A 88 30.41 38.53 8.14
C TYR A 88 30.91 37.31 8.92
N LEU A 89 32.19 37.37 9.31
CA LEU A 89 32.83 36.49 10.26
C LEU A 89 32.81 37.14 11.65
N ARG A 90 32.56 36.30 12.68
CA ARG A 90 32.85 36.44 14.12
C ARG A 90 32.01 37.48 14.89
N THR A 91 31.56 37.21 16.12
CA THR A 91 32.35 36.80 17.30
C THR A 91 31.65 35.84 18.27
N VAL A 92 32.50 35.11 19.00
CA VAL A 92 32.27 34.15 20.09
C VAL A 92 31.87 34.85 21.39
N THR A 93 30.82 34.37 22.08
CA THR A 93 30.77 34.37 23.56
C THR A 93 29.87 33.24 24.11
N THR A 94 30.56 32.24 24.70
CA THR A 94 30.23 31.45 25.91
C THR A 94 28.93 30.64 26.04
N GLY A 95 29.11 29.31 26.23
CA GLY A 95 28.35 28.56 27.23
C GLY A 95 27.66 27.27 26.78
N GLY A 96 28.38 26.28 26.24
CA GLY A 96 27.82 24.93 26.01
C GLY A 96 28.89 23.84 26.23
N PRO A 97 28.58 22.74 26.94
CA PRO A 97 29.60 21.82 27.45
C PRO A 97 30.22 20.97 26.34
N THR A 98 31.54 20.80 26.43
CA THR A 98 32.33 19.93 25.54
C THR A 98 32.05 18.45 25.78
N TYR A 99 32.26 17.65 24.73
CA TYR A 99 32.07 16.20 24.62
C TYR A 99 32.61 15.34 25.79
N ALA A 100 33.52 15.89 26.61
CA ALA A 100 34.07 15.25 27.80
C ALA A 100 33.05 14.96 28.93
N HIS A 101 31.86 15.59 28.94
CA HIS A 101 30.85 15.37 30.00
C HIS A 101 29.94 14.14 29.82
N ILE A 102 30.01 13.45 28.67
CA ILE A 102 29.13 12.30 28.37
C ILE A 102 29.65 10.98 28.98
N LEU A 103 30.89 10.94 29.48
CA LEU A 103 31.54 9.71 29.95
C LEU A 103 31.61 9.55 31.48
N ALA A 104 30.96 10.42 32.26
CA ALA A 104 30.87 10.23 33.71
C ALA A 104 29.61 9.44 34.07
N PRO A 105 29.70 8.30 34.79
CA PRO A 105 28.53 7.56 35.22
C PRO A 105 27.78 8.31 36.35
N PRO A 106 26.45 8.43 36.31
CA PRO A 106 25.69 8.96 37.44
C PRO A 106 25.57 7.91 38.56
N ASN A 107 25.85 8.33 39.78
CA ASN A 107 25.59 7.58 41.01
C ASN A 107 24.07 7.62 41.33
N PRO A 108 23.37 6.49 41.56
CA PRO A 108 21.92 6.51 41.74
C PRO A 108 21.51 6.67 43.22
N THR A 109 20.76 7.73 43.51
CA THR A 109 19.97 7.90 44.74
C THR A 109 18.68 7.08 44.65
N SER A 110 18.37 6.41 45.76
CA SER A 110 17.23 5.51 45.98
C SER A 110 15.87 6.15 45.70
N HIS A 111 15.08 5.52 44.82
CA HIS A 111 13.62 5.64 44.79
C HIS A 111 13.00 4.25 44.83
N HIS A 112 12.13 4.05 45.83
CA HIS A 112 11.41 2.83 46.15
C HIS A 112 10.46 2.42 45.01
N ILE A 113 10.54 1.16 44.58
CA ILE A 113 9.59 0.48 43.68
C ILE A 113 8.87 -0.59 44.52
N PRO A 114 7.52 -0.73 44.47
CA PRO A 114 6.82 -1.84 45.11
C PRO A 114 7.23 -3.18 44.49
N GLN A 115 7.51 -4.18 45.33
CA GLN A 115 7.88 -5.52 44.88
C GLN A 115 6.75 -6.19 44.10
N GLU A 116 6.98 -6.44 42.81
CA GLU A 116 6.18 -7.37 42.02
C GLU A 116 6.63 -8.80 42.35
N ASN A 117 5.66 -9.62 42.76
CA ASN A 117 5.80 -11.03 43.06
C ASN A 117 6.16 -11.82 41.77
N PRO A 118 7.18 -12.71 41.75
CA PRO A 118 7.47 -13.50 40.55
C PRO A 118 6.33 -14.49 40.29
N LEU A 119 5.53 -14.22 39.26
CA LEU A 119 4.63 -15.21 38.68
C LEU A 119 5.44 -16.43 38.25
N ARG A 120 5.05 -17.59 38.79
CA ARG A 120 5.61 -18.90 38.42
C ARG A 120 5.48 -19.11 36.92
N ILE A 121 6.60 -19.38 36.26
CA ILE A 121 6.64 -19.97 34.92
C ILE A 121 6.29 -21.46 35.06
N THR A 122 5.01 -21.73 35.27
CA THR A 122 4.41 -23.03 35.01
C THR A 122 2.99 -22.71 34.60
N ASP A 123 2.78 -22.48 33.31
CA ASP A 123 1.49 -22.63 32.57
C ASP A 123 1.57 -21.89 31.22
N LEU A 124 2.49 -22.29 30.34
CA LEU A 124 2.31 -22.10 28.90
C LEU A 124 1.76 -23.39 28.33
N LYS A 125 0.45 -23.57 28.48
CA LYS A 125 -0.30 -24.68 27.87
C LYS A 125 -0.80 -24.24 26.49
N ASP A 126 -0.16 -24.78 25.45
CA ASP A 126 -0.71 -25.34 24.19
C ASP A 126 -1.66 -24.54 23.26
N SER A 127 -2.15 -23.36 23.59
CA SER A 127 -3.20 -22.70 22.74
C SER A 127 -2.70 -22.06 21.42
N GLY A 128 -1.43 -21.68 21.35
CA GLY A 128 -0.87 -20.99 20.17
C GLY A 128 -0.54 -21.92 19.00
N LEU A 129 -0.04 -23.13 19.28
CA LEU A 129 0.39 -24.07 18.25
C LEU A 129 -0.81 -24.71 17.54
N GLU A 130 -1.85 -25.10 18.28
CA GLU A 130 -3.07 -25.67 17.70
C GLU A 130 -3.80 -24.68 16.80
N THR A 131 -3.88 -23.41 17.21
CA THR A 131 -4.50 -22.34 16.41
C THR A 131 -3.73 -22.11 15.10
N THR A 132 -2.39 -22.07 15.15
CA THR A 132 -1.57 -21.94 13.94
C THR A 132 -1.67 -23.15 13.02
N MET A 133 -1.67 -24.37 13.55
CA MET A 133 -1.89 -25.60 12.78
C MET A 133 -3.30 -25.65 12.16
N GLY A 134 -4.33 -25.13 12.85
CA GLY A 134 -5.68 -25.01 12.33
C GLY A 134 -5.76 -24.08 11.12
N LEU A 135 -5.11 -22.91 11.19
CA LEU A 135 -5.02 -21.97 10.08
C LEU A 135 -4.22 -22.54 8.90
N ILE A 136 -3.12 -23.26 9.16
CA ILE A 136 -2.34 -23.92 8.11
C ILE A 136 -3.16 -25.00 7.41
N LYS A 137 -3.91 -25.82 8.16
CA LYS A 137 -4.81 -26.83 7.59
C LYS A 137 -5.93 -26.21 6.76
N GLN A 138 -6.52 -25.11 7.24
CA GLN A 138 -7.55 -24.38 6.49
C GLN A 138 -6.98 -23.79 5.19
N ALA A 139 -5.79 -23.18 5.25
CA ALA A 139 -5.11 -22.66 4.08
C ALA A 139 -4.74 -23.76 3.07
N ALA A 140 -4.28 -24.92 3.54
CA ALA A 140 -3.99 -26.08 2.70
C ALA A 140 -5.25 -26.61 2.00
N ASN A 141 -6.38 -26.70 2.70
CA ASN A 141 -7.64 -27.12 2.10
C ASN A 141 -8.12 -26.14 1.02
N ILE A 142 -8.03 -24.83 1.29
CA ILE A 142 -8.34 -23.80 0.28
C ILE A 142 -7.43 -23.97 -0.93
N PHE A 143 -6.14 -24.22 -0.73
CA PHE A 143 -5.20 -24.42 -1.83
C PHE A 143 -5.52 -25.67 -2.66
N GLU A 144 -5.93 -26.77 -2.04
CA GLU A 144 -6.39 -27.96 -2.75
C GLU A 144 -7.70 -27.71 -3.53
N GLU A 145 -8.67 -27.00 -2.96
CA GLU A 145 -9.87 -26.59 -3.71
C GLU A 145 -9.51 -25.66 -4.88
N LEU A 146 -8.56 -24.74 -4.69
CA LEU A 146 -8.08 -23.87 -5.77
C LEU A 146 -7.35 -24.64 -6.87
N LYS A 147 -6.66 -25.75 -6.56
CA LYS A 147 -6.08 -26.65 -7.58
C LYS A 147 -7.14 -27.40 -8.37
N LYS A 148 -8.34 -27.63 -7.82
CA LYS A 148 -9.46 -28.22 -8.57
C LYS A 148 -10.02 -27.29 -9.62
N LEU A 149 -9.88 -25.98 -9.43
CA LEU A 149 -10.04 -25.05 -10.55
C LEU A 149 -8.86 -25.29 -11.48
N LYS A 150 -9.12 -25.90 -12.63
CA LYS A 150 -8.19 -26.25 -13.72
C LYS A 150 -7.52 -25.03 -14.39
N ILE A 151 -7.19 -23.98 -13.62
CA ILE A 151 -6.66 -22.70 -14.07
C ILE A 151 -5.38 -22.87 -14.92
N PRO A 152 -4.41 -23.74 -14.55
CA PRO A 152 -3.22 -23.95 -15.38
C PRO A 152 -3.55 -24.57 -16.75
N GLU A 153 -4.49 -25.51 -16.80
CA GLU A 153 -4.97 -26.11 -18.04
C GLU A 153 -5.71 -25.08 -18.90
N ILE A 154 -6.61 -24.30 -18.30
CA ILE A 154 -7.34 -23.22 -18.98
C ILE A 154 -6.38 -22.20 -19.60
N ILE A 155 -5.34 -21.77 -18.88
CA ILE A 155 -4.34 -20.84 -19.42
C ILE A 155 -3.60 -21.45 -20.60
N THR A 156 -3.25 -22.74 -20.51
CA THR A 156 -2.57 -23.47 -21.59
C THR A 156 -3.43 -23.57 -22.84
N ASP A 157 -4.71 -23.88 -22.67
CA ASP A 157 -5.69 -23.98 -23.77
C ASP A 157 -5.94 -22.62 -24.43
N LEU A 158 -6.04 -21.54 -23.65
CA LEU A 158 -6.14 -20.19 -24.19
C LEU A 158 -4.89 -19.79 -24.99
N GLN A 159 -3.69 -20.11 -24.49
CA GLN A 159 -2.44 -19.86 -25.23
C GLN A 159 -2.37 -20.68 -26.52
N LYS A 160 -2.90 -21.90 -26.52
CA LYS A 160 -3.00 -22.74 -27.72
C LYS A 160 -3.99 -22.16 -28.74
N MET A 161 -5.19 -21.78 -28.30
CA MET A 161 -6.20 -21.12 -29.14
C MET A 161 -5.66 -19.85 -29.80
N VAL A 162 -4.99 -18.97 -29.03
CA VAL A 162 -4.41 -17.74 -29.58
C VAL A 162 -3.34 -18.02 -30.64
N ARG A 163 -2.50 -19.05 -30.44
CA ARG A 163 -1.52 -19.45 -31.45
C ARG A 163 -2.21 -19.92 -32.74
N GLU A 164 -3.21 -20.79 -32.63
CA GLU A 164 -3.95 -21.32 -33.79
C GLU A 164 -4.66 -20.19 -34.56
N LEU A 165 -5.28 -19.24 -33.86
CA LEU A 165 -5.92 -18.07 -34.46
C LEU A 165 -4.94 -17.17 -35.22
N ASN A 166 -3.71 -17.05 -34.73
CA ASN A 166 -2.67 -16.25 -35.38
C ASN A 166 -2.09 -16.97 -36.62
N THR A 167 -2.15 -18.29 -36.67
CA THR A 167 -1.68 -19.09 -37.83
C THR A 167 -2.76 -19.38 -38.87
N ALA A 168 -4.02 -19.13 -38.56
CA ALA A 168 -5.15 -19.40 -39.45
C ALA A 168 -5.12 -18.55 -40.73
N SER A 169 -5.34 -19.21 -41.87
CA SER A 169 -5.14 -18.63 -43.21
C SER A 169 -6.22 -17.64 -43.62
N ASN A 170 -7.44 -17.81 -43.08
CA ASN A 170 -8.61 -17.03 -43.46
C ASN A 170 -9.60 -16.90 -42.28
N GLY A 171 -10.65 -16.09 -42.47
CA GLY A 171 -11.65 -15.84 -41.43
C GLY A 171 -12.50 -17.05 -41.06
N PHE A 172 -12.73 -17.97 -42.00
CA PHE A 172 -13.52 -19.18 -41.76
C PHE A 172 -12.80 -20.17 -40.84
N ASP A 173 -11.48 -20.34 -41.03
CA ASP A 173 -10.62 -21.13 -40.14
C ASP A 173 -10.63 -20.56 -38.72
N LYS A 174 -10.57 -19.22 -38.59
CA LYS A 174 -10.63 -18.54 -37.28
C LYS A 174 -11.96 -18.76 -36.57
N ILE A 175 -13.07 -18.70 -37.30
CA ILE A 175 -14.41 -18.98 -36.74
C ILE A 175 -14.49 -20.45 -36.29
N SER A 176 -13.94 -21.37 -37.07
CA SER A 176 -13.92 -22.81 -36.73
C SER A 176 -13.08 -23.09 -35.47
N ILE A 177 -11.94 -22.41 -35.31
CA ILE A 177 -11.11 -22.50 -34.10
C ILE A 177 -11.90 -21.97 -32.88
N LEU A 178 -12.52 -20.80 -32.97
CA LEU A 178 -13.32 -20.24 -31.86
C LEU A 178 -14.48 -21.16 -31.47
N TYR A 179 -15.16 -21.75 -32.45
CA TYR A 179 -16.22 -22.72 -32.21
C TYR A 179 -15.69 -23.94 -31.44
N ASN A 180 -14.61 -24.57 -31.90
CA ASN A 180 -14.03 -25.74 -31.24
C ASN A 180 -13.60 -25.48 -29.79
N TYR A 181 -12.99 -24.33 -29.49
CA TYR A 181 -12.61 -23.99 -28.13
C TYR A 181 -13.81 -23.57 -27.26
N ALA A 182 -14.88 -23.01 -27.84
CA ALA A 182 -16.10 -22.71 -27.10
C ALA A 182 -16.74 -23.97 -26.49
N TYR A 183 -16.70 -25.12 -27.19
CA TYR A 183 -17.19 -26.40 -26.65
C TYR A 183 -16.29 -27.01 -25.57
N LEU A 184 -15.00 -26.65 -25.54
CA LEU A 184 -14.04 -27.15 -24.54
C LEU A 184 -14.19 -26.45 -23.17
N PHE A 185 -14.79 -25.26 -23.13
CA PHE A 185 -14.97 -24.47 -21.89
C PHE A 185 -16.42 -24.42 -21.40
N ASP A 186 -17.34 -25.11 -22.08
CA ASP A 186 -18.75 -25.19 -21.70
C ASP A 186 -19.00 -26.48 -20.91
N ASP A 187 -18.96 -26.40 -19.58
CA ASP A 187 -19.22 -27.52 -18.65
C ASP A 187 -20.70 -27.96 -18.61
N THR A 188 -21.53 -27.58 -19.59
CA THR A 188 -23.00 -27.76 -19.55
C THR A 188 -23.55 -28.99 -20.27
N HIS A 189 -22.74 -29.93 -20.75
CA HIS A 189 -23.23 -31.17 -21.36
C HIS A 189 -22.52 -32.42 -20.80
N PRO A 190 -23.27 -33.54 -20.66
CA PRO A 190 -23.15 -34.54 -19.58
C PRO A 190 -21.89 -35.40 -19.58
#